data_AF-A0A7Y0BGX7-F1
#
_entry.id   AF-A0A7Y0BGX7-F1
#
_cell.length_a   1.000
_cell.length_b   1.000
_cell.length_c   1.000
_cell.angle_alpha   90.00
_cell.angle_beta   90.00
_cell.angle_gamma   90.00
#
_symmetry.space_group_name_H-M   'P 1'
#
loop_
_entity.id
_entity.type
_entity.pdbx_description
1 polymer ?
#
loop_
_entity_poly.entity_id
_entity_poly.type
_entity_poly.pdbx_seq_one_letter_code
_entity_poly.pdbx_strand_id
1 'polypeptide(L)'
;MNYHTIRQRLARCLLMMRDRTHSSELLLTHQALAFMIGVRRESVSRMARVFEERGLISYSHGYLMLLDGAGLQQLSCRCYQANLLTDEKTLGISANG
;
A
#
# COMPACT_ATOMS: atom_id res chain seq x y z
N MET A 1 1.65 17.70 10.87
CA MET A 1 0.77 17.02 9.89
C MET A 1 1.62 16.65 8.67
N ASN A 2 2.01 15.39 8.50
CA ASN A 2 3.00 15.02 7.47
C ASN A 2 2.45 15.21 6.04
N TYR A 3 3.14 16.03 5.24
CA TYR A 3 2.88 16.31 3.82
C TYR A 3 3.16 15.06 2.96
N HIS A 4 2.24 14.11 2.95
CA HIS A 4 2.32 12.95 2.05
C HIS A 4 1.32 13.10 0.92
N THR A 5 1.83 12.99 -0.30
CA THR A 5 1.00 13.01 -1.51
C THR A 5 0.09 11.78 -1.57
N ILE A 6 -1.00 11.87 -2.33
CA ILE A 6 -1.91 10.73 -2.58
C ILE A 6 -1.13 9.53 -3.13
N ARG A 7 -0.16 9.78 -4.02
CA ARG A 7 0.74 8.78 -4.58
C ARG A 7 1.45 7.97 -3.50
N GLN A 8 2.10 8.66 -2.57
CA GLN A 8 2.84 8.03 -1.46
C GLN A 8 1.91 7.28 -0.51
N ARG A 9 0.75 7.86 -0.20
CA ARG A 9 -0.24 7.26 0.70
C ARG A 9 -0.83 5.97 0.10
N LEU A 10 -1.20 6.01 -1.17
CA LEU A 10 -1.76 4.85 -1.86
C LEU A 10 -0.71 3.73 -1.99
N ALA A 11 0.51 4.05 -2.43
CA ALA A 11 1.59 3.06 -2.52
C ALA A 11 1.88 2.41 -1.16
N ARG A 12 2.01 3.20 -0.09
CA ARG A 12 2.17 2.67 1.28
C ARG A 12 0.99 1.80 1.70
N CYS A 13 -0.24 2.21 1.42
CA CYS A 13 -1.45 1.50 1.81
C CYS A 13 -1.50 0.10 1.17
N LEU A 14 -1.21 0.00 -0.13
CA LEU A 14 -1.17 -1.27 -0.85
C LEU A 14 -0.07 -2.20 -0.35
N LEU A 15 1.14 -1.67 -0.09
CA LEU A 15 2.23 -2.45 0.47
C LEU A 15 1.88 -2.99 1.87
N MET A 16 1.33 -2.14 2.75
CA MET A 16 0.89 -2.57 4.08
C MET A 16 -0.19 -3.67 4.02
N MET A 17 -1.09 -3.61 3.05
CA MET A 17 -2.10 -4.66 2.88
C MET A 17 -1.48 -5.96 2.44
N ARG A 18 -0.62 -5.92 1.41
CA ARG A 18 0.15 -7.09 0.95
C ARG A 18 0.93 -7.72 2.09
N ASP A 19 1.61 -6.91 2.90
CA ASP A 19 2.44 -7.40 3.99
C ASP A 19 1.58 -8.04 5.09
N ARG A 20 0.37 -7.53 5.35
CA ARG A 20 -0.58 -8.09 6.33
C ARG A 20 -1.30 -9.35 5.84
N THR A 21 -1.61 -9.43 4.55
CA THR A 21 -2.32 -10.57 3.95
C THR A 21 -1.38 -11.65 3.43
N HIS A 22 -0.07 -11.35 3.36
CA HIS A 22 0.93 -12.13 2.65
C HIS A 22 0.52 -12.47 1.20
N SER A 23 -0.24 -11.58 0.56
CA SER A 23 -0.79 -11.80 -0.78
C SER A 23 -0.66 -10.54 -1.64
N SER A 24 -0.24 -10.72 -2.90
CA SER A 24 -0.26 -9.67 -3.93
C SER A 24 -1.64 -9.41 -4.50
N GLU A 25 -2.64 -10.23 -4.16
CA GLU A 25 -4.02 -10.10 -4.62
C GLU A 25 -4.89 -9.50 -3.51
N LEU A 26 -5.57 -8.41 -3.83
CA LEU A 26 -6.40 -7.66 -2.89
C LEU A 26 -7.79 -7.43 -3.49
N LEU A 27 -8.84 -7.81 -2.74
CA LEU A 27 -10.23 -7.48 -3.05
C LEU A 27 -10.58 -6.13 -2.43
N LEU A 28 -10.27 -5.04 -3.13
CA LEU A 28 -10.43 -3.69 -2.64
C LEU A 28 -11.00 -2.77 -3.71
N THR A 29 -12.07 -2.07 -3.36
CA THR A 29 -12.65 -1.04 -4.22
C THR A 29 -11.88 0.28 -4.08
N HIS A 30 -11.93 1.13 -5.11
CA HIS A 30 -11.45 2.53 -5.00
C HIS A 30 -12.11 3.30 -3.85
N GLN A 31 -13.37 2.99 -3.51
CA GLN A 31 -14.07 3.61 -2.39
C GLN A 31 -13.47 3.20 -1.05
N ALA A 32 -13.18 1.91 -0.88
CA ALA A 32 -12.53 1.40 0.33
C ALA A 32 -11.12 2.00 0.48
N LEU A 33 -10.33 2.02 -0.59
CA LEU A 33 -9.01 2.65 -0.61
C LEU A 33 -9.08 4.14 -0.25
N ALA A 34 -10.06 4.86 -0.80
CA ALA A 34 -10.26 6.28 -0.52
C ALA A 34 -10.57 6.55 0.95
N PHE A 35 -11.43 5.72 1.56
CA PHE A 35 -11.72 5.77 2.98
C PHE A 35 -10.45 5.54 3.83
N MET A 36 -9.66 4.51 3.49
CA MET A 36 -8.45 4.14 4.25
C MET A 36 -7.35 5.20 4.20
N ILE A 37 -7.20 5.93 3.08
CA ILE A 37 -6.16 6.96 2.96
C ILE A 37 -6.68 8.39 3.20
N GLY A 38 -7.98 8.54 3.49
CA GLY A 38 -8.63 9.81 3.84
C GLY A 38 -8.76 10.79 2.67
N VAL A 39 -9.11 10.31 1.48
CA VAL A 39 -9.24 11.13 0.26
C VAL A 39 -10.54 10.82 -0.49
N ARG A 40 -10.81 11.55 -1.59
CA ARG A 40 -11.97 11.28 -2.45
C ARG A 40 -11.71 10.07 -3.36
N ARG A 41 -12.76 9.28 -3.64
CA ARG A 41 -12.71 8.14 -4.58
C ARG A 41 -12.07 8.48 -5.93
N GLU A 42 -12.42 9.64 -6.51
CA GLU A 42 -11.88 10.07 -7.80
C GLU A 42 -10.34 10.21 -7.75
N SER A 43 -9.81 10.72 -6.65
CA SER A 43 -8.37 10.86 -6.46
C SER A 43 -7.66 9.50 -6.43
N VAL A 44 -8.29 8.50 -5.79
CA VAL A 44 -7.80 7.11 -5.84
C VAL A 44 -7.90 6.55 -7.24
N SER A 45 -9.04 6.69 -7.91
CA SER A 45 -9.25 6.16 -9.26
C SER A 45 -8.23 6.70 -10.25
N ARG A 46 -7.92 8.00 -10.18
CA ARG A 46 -6.91 8.62 -11.02
C ARG A 46 -5.51 8.09 -10.71
N MET A 47 -5.17 7.93 -9.44
CA MET A 47 -3.85 7.44 -9.04
C MET A 47 -3.66 5.94 -9.33
N ALA A 48 -4.71 5.13 -9.13
CA ALA A 48 -4.72 3.71 -9.49
C ALA A 48 -4.45 3.53 -10.98
N ARG A 49 -5.12 4.31 -11.84
CA ARG A 49 -4.84 4.32 -13.28
C ARG A 49 -3.38 4.67 -13.60
N VAL A 50 -2.81 5.68 -12.92
CA VAL A 50 -1.38 6.02 -13.10
C VAL A 50 -0.47 4.86 -12.67
N PHE A 51 -0.85 4.08 -11.66
CA PHE A 51 -0.09 2.90 -11.25
C PHE A 51 -0.23 1.75 -12.26
N GLU A 52 -1.42 1.54 -12.82
CA GLU A 52 -1.65 0.57 -13.89
C GLU A 52 -0.87 0.92 -15.16
N GLU A 53 -0.90 2.18 -15.60
CA GLU A 53 -0.15 2.67 -16.76
C GLU A 53 1.37 2.52 -16.59
N ARG A 54 1.86 2.44 -15.34
CA ARG A 54 3.26 2.20 -14.99
C ARG A 54 3.59 0.73 -14.74
N GLY A 55 2.62 -0.17 -14.87
CA GLY A 55 2.81 -1.60 -14.60
C GLY A 55 3.06 -1.93 -13.13
N LEU A 56 2.66 -1.06 -12.19
CA LEU A 56 2.86 -1.28 -10.75
C LEU A 56 1.75 -2.14 -10.15
N ILE A 57 0.53 -1.99 -10.68
CA ILE A 57 -0.65 -2.77 -10.30
C ILE A 57 -1.45 -3.13 -11.55
N SER A 58 -2.35 -4.10 -11.40
CA SER A 58 -3.49 -4.32 -12.30
C SER A 58 -4.77 -4.19 -11.49
N TYR A 59 -5.80 -3.52 -12.02
CA TYR A 59 -7.04 -3.27 -11.32
C TYR A 59 -8.26 -3.50 -12.21
N SER A 60 -9.16 -4.40 -11.81
CA SER A 60 -10.42 -4.63 -12.51
C SER A 60 -11.52 -5.01 -11.54
N HIS A 61 -12.67 -4.33 -11.61
CA HIS A 61 -13.88 -4.68 -10.85
C HIS A 61 -13.67 -4.91 -9.33
N GLY A 62 -12.74 -4.16 -8.70
CA GLY A 62 -12.43 -4.30 -7.27
C GLY A 62 -11.42 -5.41 -6.94
N TYR A 63 -10.93 -6.12 -7.96
CA TYR A 63 -9.76 -6.98 -7.86
C TYR A 63 -8.51 -6.16 -8.21
N LEU A 64 -7.56 -6.13 -7.28
CA LEU A 64 -6.29 -5.42 -7.41
C LEU A 64 -5.15 -6.43 -7.27
N MET A 65 -4.26 -6.47 -8.25
CA MET A 65 -3.04 -7.28 -8.22
C MET A 65 -1.82 -6.38 -8.18
N LEU A 66 -0.93 -6.58 -7.21
CA LEU A 66 0.36 -5.90 -7.14
C LEU A 66 1.33 -6.58 -8.10
N LEU A 67 1.80 -5.84 -9.11
CA LEU A 67 2.71 -6.36 -10.14
C LEU A 67 4.17 -6.06 -9.80
N ASP A 68 4.45 -4.86 -9.28
CA ASP A 68 5.80 -4.44 -8.90
C ASP A 68 5.81 -3.82 -7.49
N GLY A 69 6.14 -4.67 -6.52
CA GLY A 69 6.29 -4.25 -5.13
C GLY A 69 7.47 -3.30 -4.90
N ALA A 70 8.57 -3.44 -5.64
CA ALA A 70 9.74 -2.59 -5.49
C ALA A 70 9.48 -1.19 -6.06
N GLY A 71 8.80 -1.10 -7.19
CA GLY A 71 8.33 0.16 -7.77
C GLY A 71 7.36 0.89 -6.85
N LEU A 72 6.40 0.17 -6.23
CA LEU A 72 5.52 0.75 -5.21
C LEU A 72 6.29 1.23 -3.98
N GLN A 73 7.31 0.48 -3.53
CA GLN A 73 8.14 0.88 -2.40
C GLN A 73 8.91 2.19 -2.68
N GLN A 74 9.45 2.35 -3.89
CA GLN A 74 10.11 3.59 -4.32
C GLN A 74 9.17 4.81 -4.35
N LEU A 75 7.87 4.58 -4.64
CA LEU A 75 6.86 5.65 -4.61
C LEU A 75 6.30 5.91 -3.21
N SER A 76 6.44 4.97 -2.28
CA SER A 76 5.97 5.09 -0.91
C SER A 76 6.78 6.15 -0.15
N CYS A 77 6.19 6.73 0.91
CA CYS A 77 6.98 7.57 1.81
C CYS A 77 7.82 6.70 2.76
N ARG A 78 8.91 7.26 3.30
CA ARG A 78 9.76 6.62 4.34
C ARG A 78 9.00 6.05 5.54
N CYS A 79 7.76 6.49 5.77
CA CYS A 79 6.91 5.93 6.81
C CYS A 79 6.49 4.47 6.55
N TYR A 80 6.57 3.99 5.31
CA TYR A 80 6.44 2.56 5.03
C TYR A 80 7.62 1.77 5.62
N GLN A 81 8.85 2.24 5.41
CA GLN A 81 10.05 1.62 6.00
C GLN A 81 10.02 1.65 7.53
N ALA A 82 9.53 2.73 8.13
CA ALA A 82 9.34 2.81 9.58
C ALA A 82 8.37 1.74 10.14
N ASN A 83 7.36 1.34 9.37
CA ASN A 83 6.45 0.27 9.77
C ASN A 83 7.12 -1.11 9.72
N LEU A 84 7.98 -1.37 8.74
CA LEU A 84 8.74 -2.63 8.66
C LEU A 84 9.68 -2.79 9.87
N LEU A 85 10.35 -1.70 10.27
CA LEU A 85 11.22 -1.66 11.45
C LEU A 85 10.48 -1.87 12.80
N THR A 86 9.14 -1.78 12.80
CA THR A 86 8.32 -2.03 14.00
C THR A 86 7.90 -3.50 14.11
N ASP A 87 7.75 -4.18 12.97
CA ASP A 87 7.39 -5.59 12.90
C ASP A 87 8.53 -6.50 13.39
N GLU A 88 9.78 -6.17 13.02
CA GLU A 88 10.99 -6.87 13.51
C GLU A 88 11.23 -6.70 15.02
N LYS A 89 10.71 -5.63 15.64
CA LYS A 89 10.90 -5.36 17.07
C LYS A 89 9.85 -6.02 17.97
N THR A 90 8.76 -6.55 17.40
CA THR A 90 7.68 -7.20 18.16
C THR A 90 7.87 -8.72 18.25
N LEU A 91 8.65 -9.33 17.36
CA LEU A 91 9.00 -10.76 17.38
C LEU A 91 10.28 -11.09 18.17
N GLY A 92 10.82 -10.12 18.92
CA GLY A 92 12.11 -10.21 19.60
C GLY A 92 12.08 -10.23 21.13
N ILE A 93 11.00 -10.68 21.79
CA ILE A 93 11.04 -10.96 23.25
C ILE A 93 10.39 -12.30 23.58
N SER A 94 11.25 -13.22 24.03
CA SER A 94 11.02 -14.47 24.77
C SER A 94 10.96 -15.78 23.96
N ALA A 95 12.15 -16.23 23.56
CA ALA A 95 12.53 -17.64 23.66
C ALA A 95 13.99 -17.71 24.12
N ASN A 96 14.23 -17.66 25.44
CA ASN A 96 15.27 -18.45 26.12
C ASN A 96 15.19 -18.28 27.65
N GLY A 97 15.24 -19.40 28.39
CA GLY A 97 15.56 -19.44 29.83
C GLY A 97 14.42 -19.80 30.75
#